data_AF-A0A387G2K2-F1
#
_entry.id   AF-A0A387G2K2-F1
#
_cell.length_a   1.000
_cell.length_b   1.000
_cell.length_c   1.000
_cell.angle_alpha   90.00
_cell.angle_beta   90.00
_cell.angle_gamma   90.00
#
_symmetry.space_group_name_H-M   'P 1'
#
loop_
_entity.id
_entity.type
_entity.pdbx_description
1 polymer ?
#
loop_
_entity_poly.entity_id
_entity_poly.type
_entity_poly.pdbx_seq_one_letter_code
_entity_poly.pdbx_strand_id
1 'polypeptide(L)'
;MNERQAIAVLSSYLEHLLRLQGVLDEYGEIKLDNAGRLPAEIRNKLDGFIENVAELRGLINIGRDARRGEPISPAVANAARLMAEEVCRLLSENDELPEARLH
;
A
#
# COMPACT_ATOMS: atom_id res chain seq x y z
N MET A 1 -4.84 -9.06 -16.35
CA MET A 1 -4.74 -9.36 -14.90
C MET A 1 -6.07 -9.03 -14.25
N ASN A 2 -6.63 -9.86 -13.36
CA ASN A 2 -7.86 -9.45 -12.65
C ASN A 2 -7.54 -8.47 -11.50
N GLU A 3 -8.53 -7.69 -11.04
CA GLU A 3 -8.30 -6.65 -10.01
C GLU A 3 -7.65 -7.20 -8.74
N ARG A 4 -8.04 -8.41 -8.32
CA ARG A 4 -7.45 -9.09 -7.17
C ARG A 4 -5.95 -9.35 -7.36
N GLN A 5 -5.55 -9.86 -8.53
CA GLN A 5 -4.14 -10.08 -8.85
C GLN A 5 -3.37 -8.76 -8.90
N ALA A 6 -3.97 -7.70 -9.44
CA ALA A 6 -3.37 -6.37 -9.46
C ALA A 6 -3.07 -5.88 -8.04
N ILE A 7 -4.07 -5.96 -7.15
CA ILE A 7 -3.93 -5.58 -5.74
C ILE A 7 -2.87 -6.43 -5.05
N ALA A 8 -2.82 -7.74 -5.30
CA ALA A 8 -1.83 -8.64 -4.71
C ALA A 8 -0.39 -8.23 -5.07
N VAL A 9 -0.16 -7.87 -6.34
CA VAL A 9 1.15 -7.38 -6.82
C VAL A 9 1.47 -6.01 -6.22
N LEU A 10 0.56 -5.04 -6.36
CA LEU A 10 0.75 -3.67 -5.90
C LEU A 10 0.94 -3.60 -4.38
N SER A 11 0.15 -4.34 -3.61
CA SER A 11 0.30 -4.39 -2.15
C SER A 11 1.61 -5.05 -1.71
N SER A 12 2.10 -6.04 -2.44
CA SER A 12 3.42 -6.64 -2.14
C SER A 12 4.54 -5.64 -2.38
N TYR A 13 4.42 -4.85 -3.45
CA TYR A 13 5.36 -3.77 -3.76
C TYR A 13 5.27 -2.62 -2.75
N LEU A 14 4.07 -2.22 -2.36
CA LEU A 14 3.84 -1.25 -1.29
C LEU A 14 4.51 -1.69 0.01
N GLU A 15 4.27 -2.92 0.45
CA GLU A 15 4.93 -3.45 1.65
C GLU A 15 6.45 -3.51 1.50
N HIS A 16 6.98 -3.75 0.30
CA HIS A 16 8.41 -3.69 0.04
C HIS A 16 8.96 -2.27 0.18
N LEU A 17 8.33 -1.27 -0.45
CA LEU A 17 8.72 0.14 -0.33
C LEU A 17 8.67 0.62 1.13
N LEU A 18 7.61 0.28 1.85
CA LEU A 18 7.48 0.63 3.26
C LEU A 18 8.55 -0.04 4.14
N ARG A 19 8.98 -1.27 3.82
CA ARG A 19 10.13 -1.90 4.50
C ARG A 19 11.45 -1.20 4.19
N LEU A 20 11.69 -0.84 2.92
CA LEU A 20 12.89 -0.10 2.51
C LEU A 20 13.02 1.24 3.23
N GLN A 21 11.89 1.92 3.46
CA GLN A 21 11.83 3.19 4.17
C GLN A 21 11.74 3.03 5.70
N GLY A 22 11.84 1.81 6.22
CA GLY A 22 11.81 1.52 7.65
C GLY A 22 10.46 1.71 8.33
N VAL A 23 9.38 1.81 7.56
CA VAL A 23 8.00 2.01 8.05
C VAL A 23 7.36 0.70 8.49
N LEU A 24 7.68 -0.41 7.83
CA LEU A 24 7.26 -1.75 8.28
C LEU A 24 8.39 -2.44 9.04
N ASP A 25 8.03 -3.19 10.08
CA ASP A 25 8.92 -4.11 10.76
C ASP A 25 8.98 -5.50 10.09
N GLU A 26 9.72 -6.42 10.70
CA GLU A 26 9.88 -7.80 10.23
C GLU A 26 8.57 -8.61 10.25
N TYR A 27 7.62 -8.23 11.10
CA TYR A 27 6.28 -8.83 11.18
C TYR A 27 5.30 -8.20 10.19
N GLY A 28 5.73 -7.13 9.49
CA GLY A 28 4.87 -6.36 8.60
C GLY A 28 3.93 -5.43 9.35
N GLU A 29 4.26 -5.04 10.58
CA GLU A 29 3.54 -4.03 11.34
C GLU A 29 4.12 -2.63 11.11
N ILE A 30 3.24 -1.63 11.13
CA ILE A 30 3.63 -0.23 10.92
C ILE A 30 4.32 0.30 12.17
N LYS A 31 5.58 0.72 12.01
CA LYS A 31 6.34 1.46 13.01
C LYS A 31 5.85 2.90 13.08
N LEU A 32 5.47 3.31 14.28
CA LEU A 32 4.99 4.66 14.56
C LEU A 32 6.04 5.43 15.38
N ASP A 33 6.03 6.75 15.24
CA ASP A 33 6.78 7.62 16.13
C ASP A 33 6.17 7.64 17.55
N ASN A 34 6.84 8.34 18.47
CA ASN A 34 6.39 8.45 19.87
C ASN A 34 4.99 9.09 20.02
N ALA A 35 4.47 9.75 18.99
CA ALA A 35 3.14 10.34 18.96
C ALA A 35 2.09 9.43 18.28
N GLY A 36 2.46 8.19 17.92
CA GLY A 36 1.58 7.23 17.26
C GLY A 36 1.32 7.57 15.79
N ARG A 37 2.23 8.29 15.13
CA ARG A 37 2.08 8.73 13.73
C ARG A 37 3.11 8.05 12.83
N LEU A 38 2.83 8.00 11.53
CA LEU A 38 3.83 7.58 10.53
C LEU A 38 5.05 8.50 10.58
N PRO A 39 6.25 8.06 10.21
CA PRO A 39 7.42 8.94 10.11
C PRO A 39 7.13 10.19 9.26
N ALA A 40 7.68 11.35 9.63
CA ALA A 40 7.31 12.64 9.02
C ALA A 40 7.52 12.67 7.50
N GLU A 41 8.61 12.07 7.01
CA GLU A 41 8.90 11.96 5.58
C GLU A 41 7.79 11.22 4.83
N ILE A 42 7.29 10.13 5.41
CA ILE A 42 6.21 9.31 4.84
C ILE A 42 4.90 10.07 4.86
N ARG A 43 4.59 10.74 5.98
CA ARG A 43 3.39 11.58 6.08
C ARG A 43 3.36 12.65 5.00
N ASN A 44 4.50 13.30 4.77
CA ASN A 44 4.61 14.34 3.76
C ASN A 44 4.47 13.78 2.34
N LYS A 45 5.06 12.60 2.05
CA LYS A 45 4.93 11.93 0.75
C LYS A 45 3.50 11.48 0.45
N LEU A 46 2.75 11.10 1.49
CA LEU A 46 1.40 10.56 1.37
C LEU A 46 0.30 11.59 1.69
N ASP A 47 0.66 12.86 1.91
CA ASP A 47 -0.30 13.91 2.26
C ASP A 47 -1.35 14.07 1.15
N GLY A 48 -2.62 14.14 1.55
CA GLY A 48 -3.76 14.15 0.64
C GLY A 48 -4.15 12.79 0.02
N PHE A 49 -3.39 11.71 0.28
CA PHE A 49 -3.72 10.35 -0.18
C PHE A 49 -3.95 9.35 0.95
N ILE A 50 -3.20 9.46 2.04
CA ILE A 50 -3.37 8.67 3.26
C ILE A 50 -3.41 9.66 4.43
N GLU A 51 -4.58 9.83 5.03
CA GLU A 51 -4.81 10.80 6.10
C GLU A 51 -4.25 10.31 7.43
N ASN A 52 -4.19 8.99 7.64
CA ASN A 52 -3.81 8.40 8.90
C ASN A 52 -3.27 6.95 8.77
N VAL A 53 -2.72 6.44 9.86
CA VAL A 53 -2.17 5.07 9.93
C VAL A 53 -3.24 4.00 9.67
N ALA A 54 -4.51 4.24 10.02
CA ALA A 54 -5.56 3.25 9.86
C ALA A 54 -5.89 3.02 8.38
N GLU A 55 -5.84 4.06 7.56
CA GLU A 55 -6.01 3.94 6.10
C GLU A 55 -4.88 3.15 5.45
N LEU A 56 -3.63 3.47 5.78
CA LEU A 56 -2.48 2.70 5.28
C LEU A 56 -2.58 1.22 5.70
N ARG A 57 -2.97 0.97 6.95
CA ARG A 57 -3.17 -0.38 7.48
C ARG A 57 -4.31 -1.10 6.76
N GLY A 58 -5.41 -0.40 6.47
CA GLY A 58 -6.53 -0.92 5.69
C GLY A 58 -6.11 -1.35 4.30
N LEU A 59 -5.33 -0.51 3.61
CA LEU A 59 -4.80 -0.80 2.28
C LEU A 59 -3.89 -2.05 2.28
N ILE A 60 -3.00 -2.15 3.26
CA ILE A 60 -2.13 -3.33 3.44
C ILE A 60 -2.97 -4.60 3.70
N ASN A 61 -3.99 -4.50 4.55
CA ASN A 61 -4.84 -5.65 4.88
C ASN A 61 -5.64 -6.14 3.68
N ILE A 62 -6.21 -5.25 2.86
CA ILE A 62 -6.88 -5.63 1.61
C ILE A 62 -5.90 -6.36 0.68
N GLY A 63 -4.65 -5.90 0.61
CA GLY A 63 -3.57 -6.59 -0.10
C GLY A 63 -3.30 -8.01 0.39
N ARG A 64 -3.23 -8.20 1.71
CA ARG A 64 -3.04 -9.51 2.34
C ARG A 64 -4.22 -10.44 2.06
N ASP A 65 -5.44 -9.94 2.16
CA ASP A 65 -6.67 -10.67 1.84
C ASP A 65 -6.68 -11.09 0.36
N ALA A 66 -6.26 -10.19 -0.53
CA ALA A 66 -6.15 -10.47 -1.97
C ALA A 66 -5.17 -11.63 -2.24
N ARG A 67 -4.03 -11.67 -1.55
CA ARG A 67 -3.04 -12.76 -1.64
C ARG A 67 -3.51 -14.08 -1.03
N ARG A 68 -4.34 -14.03 0.02
CA ARG A 68 -4.79 -15.22 0.77
C ARG A 68 -5.92 -16.00 0.13
N GLY A 69 -6.57 -15.47 -0.91
CA GLY A 69 -7.77 -16.10 -1.46
C GLY A 69 -9.07 -15.56 -0.87
N GLU A 70 -9.01 -14.65 0.11
CA GLU A 70 -10.19 -14.07 0.76
C GLU A 70 -11.09 -13.27 -0.19
N PRO A 71 -12.42 -13.25 0.04
CA PRO A 71 -13.36 -12.51 -0.79
C PRO A 71 -13.23 -11.00 -0.56
N ILE A 72 -13.10 -10.25 -1.66
CA ILE A 72 -13.08 -8.78 -1.67
C ILE A 72 -14.15 -8.33 -2.64
N SER A 73 -14.96 -7.34 -2.26
CA SER A 73 -15.99 -6.81 -3.17
C SER A 73 -15.34 -6.09 -4.36
N PRO A 74 -15.96 -6.10 -5.55
CA PRO A 74 -15.39 -5.42 -6.73
C PRO A 74 -15.13 -3.92 -6.50
N ALA A 75 -16.03 -3.23 -5.77
CA ALA A 75 -15.85 -1.82 -5.45
C ALA A 75 -14.61 -1.57 -4.56
N VAL A 76 -14.42 -2.42 -3.54
CA VAL A 76 -13.23 -2.34 -2.66
C VAL A 76 -11.97 -2.71 -3.44
N ALA A 77 -12.05 -3.71 -4.32
CA ALA A 77 -10.92 -4.13 -5.13
C ALA A 77 -10.44 -3.00 -6.05
N ASN A 78 -11.34 -2.38 -6.80
CA ASN A 78 -10.98 -1.28 -7.69
C ASN A 78 -10.45 -0.06 -6.92
N ALA A 79 -11.08 0.31 -5.80
CA ALA A 79 -10.60 1.41 -4.96
C ALA A 79 -9.19 1.13 -4.39
N ALA A 80 -8.98 -0.06 -3.82
CA ALA A 80 -7.70 -0.46 -3.26
C ALA A 80 -6.60 -0.54 -4.33
N ARG A 81 -6.93 -0.97 -5.55
CA ARG A 81 -5.98 -0.96 -6.68
C ARG A 81 -5.51 0.45 -6.99
N LEU A 82 -6.44 1.39 -7.18
CA LEU A 82 -6.12 2.79 -7.49
C LEU A 82 -5.28 3.44 -6.38
N MET A 83 -5.68 3.23 -5.13
CA MET A 83 -4.94 3.73 -3.96
C MET A 83 -3.54 3.12 -3.88
N ALA A 84 -3.39 1.80 -4.08
CA ALA A 84 -2.10 1.15 -4.04
C ALA A 84 -1.17 1.61 -5.17
N GLU A 85 -1.68 1.84 -6.38
CA GLU A 85 -0.91 2.41 -7.49
C GLU A 85 -0.36 3.79 -7.15
N GLU A 86 -1.21 4.67 -6.64
CA GLU A 86 -0.82 6.06 -6.33
C GLU A 86 0.18 6.11 -5.18
N VAL A 87 -0.10 5.40 -4.09
CA VAL A 87 0.81 5.32 -2.93
C VAL A 87 2.14 4.71 -3.34
N CYS A 88 2.16 3.69 -4.21
CA CYS A 88 3.42 3.14 -4.71
C CYS A 88 4.22 4.17 -5.51
N ARG A 89 3.57 4.93 -6.41
CA ARG A 89 4.25 5.99 -7.19
C ARG A 89 4.86 7.07 -6.30
N LEU A 90 4.13 7.51 -5.27
CA LEU A 90 4.60 8.52 -4.32
C LEU A 90 5.79 8.00 -3.49
N LEU A 91 5.83 6.71 -3.17
CA LEU A 91 6.88 6.11 -2.35
C LEU A 91 8.10 5.63 -3.16
N SER A 92 7.95 5.27 -4.43
CA SER A 92 9.05 4.74 -5.24
C SER A 92 10.02 5.81 -5.73
N GLU A 93 9.62 7.10 -5.72
CA GLU A 93 10.34 8.24 -6.30
C GLU A 93 10.75 8.06 -7.78
N ASN A 94 10.34 6.94 -8.39
CA ASN A 94 10.60 6.50 -9.75
C ASN A 94 9.27 5.99 -10.32
N ASP A 95 8.96 6.42 -11.54
CA ASP A 95 7.69 6.13 -12.23
C ASP A 95 7.46 4.65 -12.58
N GLU A 96 8.44 3.78 -12.33
CA GLU A 96 8.35 2.35 -12.66
C GLU A 96 7.66 1.56 -11.53
N LEU A 97 6.33 1.54 -11.58
CA LEU A 97 5.57 0.50 -10.89
C LEU A 97 5.96 -0.88 -11.45
N PRO A 98 6.03 -1.94 -10.62
CA PRO A 98 6.22 -3.30 -11.13
C PRO A 98 5.12 -3.57 -12.16
N GLU A 99 5.47 -4.10 -13.34
CA GLU A 99 4.63 -4.22 -14.55
C GLU A 99 3.21 -4.77 -14.27
N ALA A 100 2.36 -3.93 -13.70
CA ALA A 100 0.92 -4.03 -13.70
C ALA A 100 0.49 -3.28 -14.95
N ARG A 101 0.88 -3.78 -16.13
CA ARG A 101 0.41 -3.22 -17.40
C ARG A 101 -1.12 -3.28 -17.38
N LEU A 102 -1.72 -2.11 -17.16
CA LEU A 102 -3.13 -1.81 -17.34
C LEU A 102 -3.44 -1.87 -18.84
N HIS A 103 -3.57 -3.08 -19.37
CA HIS A 103 -4.16 -3.34 -20.68
C HIS A 103 -5.07 -4.57 -20.58
#